data_AF-A0A6A0GT11-F1
#
_entry.id   AF-A0A6A0GT11-F1
#
_cell.length_a   1.000
_cell.length_b   1.000
_cell.length_c   1.000
_cell.angle_alpha   90.00
_cell.angle_beta   90.00
_cell.angle_gamma   90.00
#
_symmetry.space_group_name_H-M   'P 1'
#
loop_
_entity.id
_entity.type
_entity.pdbx_description
1 polymer ?
#
loop_
_entity_poly.entity_id
_entity_poly.type
_entity_poly.pdbx_seq_one_letter_code
_entity_poly.pdbx_strand_id
1 'polypeptide(L)'
;MQTELIEAMGYTAEIHHVTTEDGYILELHRIPYGISGSDGGVRPVAYLQHCLLCSSSDWIMNDPDKALAYILADAGYDVWMGNYRGNTYSRNHTTLDPDEDLSFWSFSWDEMGIIDLPAMIDYVLEFTGQPDLYYVGFSMGTTTYYAMLSEKPEYNSKLRVGINLGPAAYMEHMKGPLTLIAPYSDDFDTLMTLLGKGEFLPSRDVTDEWVEKYCDDEMISAEICYNVLFLIAGPDSELLNE
;
A
#
# COMPACT_ATOMS: atom_id res chain seq x y z
N MET A 1 -11.90 -10.75 0.81
CA MET A 1 -10.80 -11.11 1.73
C MET A 1 -10.41 -9.99 2.68
N GLN A 2 -10.02 -8.80 2.23
CA GLN A 2 -9.51 -7.77 3.15
C GLN A 2 -10.55 -7.28 4.18
N THR A 3 -11.77 -6.99 3.74
CA THR A 3 -12.89 -6.66 4.63
C THR A 3 -13.28 -7.81 5.53
N GLU A 4 -13.20 -9.05 5.04
CA GLU A 4 -13.52 -10.25 5.83
C GLU A 4 -12.53 -10.43 7.00
N LEU A 5 -11.25 -10.09 6.82
CA LEU A 5 -10.26 -10.07 7.91
C LEU A 5 -10.59 -9.00 8.96
N ILE A 6 -10.98 -7.80 8.53
CA ILE A 6 -11.40 -6.69 9.41
C ILE A 6 -12.64 -7.09 10.22
N GLU A 7 -13.64 -7.66 9.54
CA GLU A 7 -14.90 -8.11 10.14
C GLU A 7 -14.69 -9.29 11.08
N ALA A 8 -13.78 -10.22 10.76
CA ALA A 8 -13.42 -11.34 11.62
C ALA A 8 -12.81 -10.88 12.96
N MET A 9 -12.10 -9.73 12.95
CA MET A 9 -11.59 -9.09 14.17
C MET A 9 -12.65 -8.28 14.93
N GLY A 10 -13.89 -8.21 14.42
CA GLY A 10 -15.02 -7.53 15.05
C GLY A 10 -15.17 -6.05 14.69
N TYR A 11 -14.39 -5.54 13.74
CA TYR A 11 -14.50 -4.16 13.25
C TYR A 11 -15.45 -4.07 12.06
N THR A 12 -16.05 -2.90 11.85
CA THR A 12 -16.77 -2.61 10.60
C THR A 12 -15.78 -2.31 9.49
N ALA A 13 -16.04 -2.84 8.30
CA ALA A 13 -15.23 -2.61 7.11
C ALA A 13 -16.09 -2.01 6.00
N GLU A 14 -15.56 -1.00 5.30
CA GLU A 14 -16.16 -0.43 4.09
C GLU A 14 -15.17 -0.49 2.92
N ILE A 15 -15.70 -0.65 1.72
CA ILE A 15 -14.94 -0.60 0.46
C ILE A 15 -15.40 0.62 -0.33
N HIS A 16 -14.42 1.38 -0.82
CA HIS A 16 -14.66 2.54 -1.67
C HIS A 16 -13.85 2.42 -2.95
N HIS A 17 -14.40 2.92 -4.05
CA HIS A 17 -13.72 2.94 -5.34
C HIS A 17 -13.52 4.37 -5.81
N VAL A 18 -12.30 4.68 -6.25
CA VAL A 18 -11.91 5.99 -6.77
C VAL A 18 -11.38 5.79 -8.18
N THR A 19 -11.92 6.53 -9.14
CA THR A 19 -11.40 6.55 -10.51
C THR A 19 -10.43 7.72 -10.68
N THR A 20 -9.19 7.43 -11.07
CA THR A 20 -8.17 8.44 -11.34
C THR A 20 -8.43 9.17 -12.65
N GLU A 21 -7.77 10.32 -12.86
CA GLU A 21 -7.95 11.11 -14.10
C GLU A 21 -7.48 10.38 -15.36
N ASP A 22 -6.55 9.44 -15.22
CA ASP A 22 -6.05 8.60 -16.30
C ASP A 22 -6.77 7.24 -16.40
N GLY A 23 -7.75 6.98 -15.54
CA GLY A 23 -8.74 5.92 -15.73
C GLY A 23 -8.52 4.64 -14.92
N TYR A 24 -7.53 4.57 -14.03
CA TYR A 24 -7.39 3.48 -13.07
C TYR A 24 -8.51 3.56 -12.03
N ILE A 25 -8.93 2.40 -11.53
CA ILE A 25 -9.94 2.28 -10.48
C ILE A 25 -9.26 1.71 -9.24
N LEU A 26 -9.12 2.56 -8.23
CA LEU A 26 -8.43 2.28 -6.98
C LEU A 26 -9.44 1.89 -5.91
N GLU A 27 -9.18 0.80 -5.21
CA GLU A 27 -9.98 0.34 -4.08
C GLU A 27 -9.37 0.82 -2.75
N LEU A 28 -10.16 1.50 -1.91
CA LEU A 28 -9.77 1.89 -0.56
C LEU A 28 -10.56 1.06 0.44
N HIS A 29 -9.87 0.63 1.50
CA HIS A 29 -10.49 0.00 2.65
C HIS A 29 -10.64 1.00 3.79
N ARG A 30 -11.75 0.93 4.52
CA ARG A 30 -12.05 1.86 5.61
C ARG A 30 -12.52 1.13 6.86
N ILE A 31 -12.01 1.54 8.01
CA ILE A 31 -12.53 1.19 9.34
C ILE A 31 -13.10 2.48 9.94
N PRO A 32 -14.43 2.69 9.88
CA PRO A 32 -15.04 3.97 10.23
C PRO A 32 -14.98 4.29 11.72
N TYR A 33 -14.90 3.26 12.58
CA TYR A 33 -14.81 3.39 14.04
C TYR A 33 -14.28 2.10 14.67
N GLY A 34 -13.63 2.23 15.82
CA GLY A 34 -13.17 1.10 16.64
C GLY A 34 -14.25 0.47 17.52
N ILE A 35 -13.96 -0.72 18.04
CA ILE A 35 -14.88 -1.55 18.85
C ILE A 35 -15.11 -0.91 20.23
N SER A 36 -14.08 -0.29 20.81
CA SER A 36 -14.17 0.34 22.14
C SER A 36 -14.73 1.77 22.11
N GLY A 37 -15.06 2.31 20.93
CA GLY A 37 -15.47 3.69 20.74
C GLY A 37 -16.98 3.90 20.72
N SER A 38 -17.43 5.13 20.98
CA SER A 38 -18.84 5.50 20.77
C SER A 38 -19.15 5.65 19.28
N ASP A 39 -20.22 5.00 18.84
CA ASP A 39 -20.83 5.19 17.52
C ASP A 39 -21.42 6.61 17.43
N GLY A 40 -20.96 7.39 16.46
CA GLY A 40 -21.54 8.69 16.13
C GLY A 40 -20.71 9.89 16.56
N GLY A 41 -19.98 10.45 15.58
CA GLY A 41 -19.24 11.70 15.71
C GLY A 41 -18.38 11.95 14.48
N VAL A 42 -18.05 13.23 14.23
CA VAL A 42 -17.05 13.60 13.22
C VAL A 42 -15.67 13.21 13.76
N ARG A 43 -15.01 12.25 13.11
CA ARG A 43 -13.73 11.67 13.53
C ARG A 43 -12.60 12.18 12.66
N PRO A 44 -11.42 12.51 13.22
CA PRO A 44 -10.25 12.85 12.41
C PRO A 44 -9.87 11.67 11.51
N VAL A 45 -9.52 11.95 10.26
CA VAL A 45 -9.14 10.92 9.29
C VAL A 45 -7.68 10.54 9.49
N ALA A 46 -7.41 9.24 9.61
CA ALA A 46 -6.08 8.66 9.48
C ALA A 46 -6.00 7.90 8.16
N TYR A 47 -5.16 8.37 7.25
CA TYR A 47 -4.94 7.77 5.94
C TYR A 47 -3.62 7.00 5.94
N LEU A 48 -3.66 5.71 5.64
CA LEU A 48 -2.53 4.78 5.70
C LEU A 48 -2.16 4.29 4.30
N GLN A 49 -0.89 4.40 3.93
CA GLN A 49 -0.41 4.09 2.59
C GLN A 49 0.77 3.11 2.60
N HIS A 50 0.56 1.97 1.94
CA HIS A 50 1.43 0.78 1.97
C HIS A 50 2.75 0.95 1.19
N CYS A 51 3.60 -0.09 1.26
CA CYS A 51 4.90 -0.15 0.62
C CYS A 51 4.89 -0.67 -0.84
N LEU A 52 6.07 -0.73 -1.45
CA LEU A 52 6.28 -1.36 -2.76
C LEU A 52 5.96 -2.87 -2.68
N LEU A 53 5.16 -3.38 -3.62
CA LEU A 53 4.68 -4.78 -3.66
C LEU A 53 3.86 -5.21 -2.43
N CYS A 54 3.21 -4.23 -1.80
CA CYS A 54 2.37 -4.45 -0.64
C CYS A 54 0.92 -4.06 -0.93
N SER A 55 0.07 -4.08 0.09
CA SER A 55 -1.31 -3.63 -0.01
C SER A 55 -1.80 -3.02 1.30
N SER A 56 -3.05 -2.57 1.32
CA SER A 56 -3.73 -2.17 2.55
C SER A 56 -3.69 -3.21 3.69
N SER A 57 -3.36 -4.48 3.40
CA SER A 57 -3.13 -5.54 4.40
C SER A 57 -2.05 -5.24 5.42
N ASP A 58 -1.01 -4.51 5.04
CA ASP A 58 0.11 -4.15 5.92
C ASP A 58 -0.34 -3.58 7.27
N TRP A 59 -1.47 -2.89 7.27
CA TRP A 59 -1.98 -2.15 8.42
C TRP A 59 -2.89 -2.97 9.35
N ILE A 60 -3.30 -4.18 8.94
CA ILE A 60 -4.25 -5.02 9.68
C ILE A 60 -3.80 -6.48 9.88
N MET A 61 -2.64 -6.90 9.37
CA MET A 61 -2.21 -8.32 9.44
C MET A 61 -1.95 -8.84 10.87
N ASN A 62 -1.75 -7.96 11.85
CA ASN A 62 -1.51 -8.35 13.25
C ASN A 62 -2.80 -8.32 14.08
N ASP A 63 -2.72 -8.85 15.32
CA ASP A 63 -3.78 -8.70 16.32
C ASP A 63 -4.23 -7.24 16.50
N PRO A 64 -5.49 -6.98 16.87
CA PRO A 64 -6.02 -5.62 17.03
C PRO A 64 -5.21 -4.67 17.92
N ASP A 65 -4.52 -5.18 18.95
CA ASP A 65 -3.69 -4.39 19.85
C ASP A 65 -2.28 -4.08 19.31
N LYS A 66 -1.94 -4.62 18.13
CA LYS A 66 -0.63 -4.47 17.46
C LYS A 66 -0.75 -3.84 16.07
N ALA A 67 -1.85 -4.08 15.35
CA ALA A 67 -2.05 -3.53 14.01
C ALA A 67 -2.49 -2.07 14.07
N LEU A 68 -1.77 -1.20 13.34
CA LEU A 68 -1.93 0.25 13.44
C LEU A 68 -3.36 0.71 13.09
N ALA A 69 -4.00 0.11 12.08
CA ALA A 69 -5.34 0.50 11.69
C ALA A 69 -6.37 0.27 12.80
N TYR A 70 -6.30 -0.88 13.50
CA TYR A 70 -7.18 -1.19 14.63
C TYR A 70 -6.91 -0.27 15.82
N ILE A 71 -5.64 -0.08 16.18
CA ILE A 71 -5.22 0.83 17.26
C ILE A 71 -5.76 2.25 17.01
N LEU A 72 -5.67 2.76 15.77
CA LEU A 72 -6.17 4.09 15.42
C LEU A 72 -7.70 4.16 15.46
N ALA A 73 -8.39 3.14 14.96
CA ALA A 73 -9.85 3.08 15.00
C ALA A 73 -10.37 3.12 16.46
N ASP A 74 -9.76 2.34 17.36
CA ASP A 74 -10.07 2.32 18.79
C ASP A 74 -9.67 3.61 19.51
N ALA A 75 -8.61 4.29 19.03
CA ALA A 75 -8.21 5.61 19.51
C ALA A 75 -9.13 6.76 19.02
N GLY A 76 -10.14 6.47 18.20
CA GLY A 76 -11.16 7.45 17.82
C GLY A 76 -11.04 8.00 16.39
N TYR A 77 -10.15 7.46 15.55
CA TYR A 77 -9.97 7.90 14.17
C TYR A 77 -10.98 7.23 13.23
N ASP A 78 -11.21 7.88 12.09
CA ASP A 78 -11.79 7.28 10.89
C ASP A 78 -10.62 6.82 10.00
N VAL A 79 -10.41 5.51 9.89
CA VAL A 79 -9.19 4.96 9.30
C VAL A 79 -9.45 4.57 7.85
N TRP A 80 -8.64 5.13 6.95
CA TRP A 80 -8.65 4.86 5.52
C TRP A 80 -7.32 4.25 5.10
N MET A 81 -7.37 3.22 4.27
CA MET A 81 -6.19 2.51 3.77
C MET A 81 -6.24 2.51 2.24
N GLY A 82 -5.28 3.19 1.62
CA GLY A 82 -5.18 3.28 0.17
C GLY A 82 -4.55 2.05 -0.45
N ASN A 83 -4.89 1.76 -1.70
CA ASN A 83 -4.20 0.80 -2.55
C ASN A 83 -3.74 1.50 -3.84
N TYR A 84 -2.50 1.24 -4.25
CA TYR A 84 -1.99 1.78 -5.50
C TYR A 84 -2.43 0.98 -6.72
N ARG A 85 -2.53 1.68 -7.86
CA ARG A 85 -2.75 1.06 -9.17
C ARG A 85 -1.87 -0.17 -9.37
N GLY A 86 -2.46 -1.24 -9.88
CA GLY A 86 -1.77 -2.49 -10.20
C GLY A 86 -1.53 -3.45 -9.05
N ASN A 87 -1.81 -3.10 -7.78
CA ASN A 87 -1.85 -4.12 -6.73
C ASN A 87 -3.13 -4.96 -6.81
N THR A 88 -3.24 -6.02 -6.02
CA THR A 88 -4.36 -6.97 -6.00
C THR A 88 -5.74 -6.32 -5.99
N TYR A 89 -5.91 -5.21 -5.26
CA TYR A 89 -7.20 -4.54 -5.08
C TYR A 89 -7.47 -3.45 -6.11
N SER A 90 -6.43 -2.95 -6.78
CA SER A 90 -6.51 -1.83 -7.73
C SER A 90 -6.00 -2.21 -9.12
N ARG A 91 -6.23 -3.47 -9.51
CA ARG A 91 -5.92 -4.03 -10.84
C ARG A 91 -7.10 -3.86 -11.80
N ASN A 92 -7.57 -2.63 -11.96
CA ASN A 92 -8.76 -2.33 -12.76
C ASN A 92 -8.67 -0.95 -13.44
N HIS A 93 -9.26 -0.82 -14.63
CA HIS A 93 -9.25 0.40 -15.44
C HIS A 93 -10.57 0.56 -16.18
N THR A 94 -10.90 1.80 -16.51
CA THR A 94 -12.11 2.14 -17.29
C THR A 94 -12.09 1.65 -18.75
N THR A 95 -10.94 1.23 -19.27
CA THR A 95 -10.75 0.94 -20.70
C THR A 95 -9.71 -0.14 -20.99
N LEU A 96 -8.65 -0.23 -20.19
CA LEU A 96 -7.56 -1.19 -20.38
C LEU A 96 -7.85 -2.48 -19.61
N ASP A 97 -7.56 -3.61 -20.24
CA ASP A 97 -7.59 -4.91 -19.58
C ASP A 97 -6.18 -5.24 -19.03
N PRO A 98 -6.00 -5.43 -17.71
CA PRO A 98 -4.69 -5.71 -17.13
C PRO A 98 -4.07 -7.04 -17.58
N ASP A 99 -4.85 -7.97 -18.12
CA ASP A 99 -4.38 -9.27 -18.64
C ASP A 99 -4.02 -9.25 -20.13
N GLU A 100 -4.62 -8.35 -20.90
CA GLU A 100 -4.43 -8.28 -22.37
C GLU A 100 -3.62 -7.05 -22.81
N ASP A 101 -3.77 -5.92 -22.13
CA ASP A 101 -3.19 -4.63 -22.50
C ASP A 101 -1.93 -4.32 -21.69
N LEU A 102 -0.75 -4.54 -22.27
CA LEU A 102 0.53 -4.18 -21.64
C LEU A 102 0.62 -2.70 -21.22
N SER A 103 -0.13 -1.81 -21.87
CA SER A 103 -0.20 -0.39 -21.50
C SER A 103 -0.83 -0.14 -20.13
N PHE A 104 -1.60 -1.09 -19.59
CA PHE A 104 -2.08 -1.02 -18.21
C PHE A 104 -0.91 -0.97 -17.21
N TRP A 105 0.23 -1.56 -17.55
CA TRP A 105 1.40 -1.62 -16.67
C TRP A 105 2.41 -0.50 -16.92
N SER A 106 2.07 0.49 -17.75
CA SER A 106 2.92 1.63 -18.10
C SER A 106 2.81 2.76 -17.07
N PHE A 107 3.14 2.47 -15.82
CA PHE A 107 3.20 3.45 -14.73
C PHE A 107 4.38 3.16 -13.80
N SER A 108 4.71 4.12 -12.96
CA SER A 108 5.65 3.95 -11.85
C SER A 108 5.12 4.57 -10.56
N TRP A 109 5.98 4.70 -9.54
CA TRP A 109 5.64 5.45 -8.33
C TRP A 109 5.40 6.95 -8.63
N ASP A 110 5.84 7.47 -9.78
CA ASP A 110 5.54 8.83 -10.23
C ASP A 110 4.03 9.05 -10.33
N GLU A 111 3.33 8.26 -11.15
CA GLU A 111 1.87 8.34 -11.28
C GLU A 111 1.16 8.03 -9.95
N MET A 112 1.67 7.09 -9.16
CA MET A 112 1.11 6.81 -7.82
C MET A 112 1.17 8.05 -6.91
N GLY A 113 2.26 8.81 -6.96
CA GLY A 113 2.44 10.02 -6.16
C GLY A 113 1.63 11.21 -6.67
N ILE A 114 1.59 11.43 -7.98
CA ILE A 114 0.98 12.65 -8.54
C ILE A 114 -0.43 12.45 -9.08
N ILE A 115 -0.95 11.22 -9.16
CA ILE A 115 -2.32 10.93 -9.62
C ILE A 115 -3.09 10.15 -8.56
N ASP A 116 -2.62 8.97 -8.16
CA ASP A 116 -3.39 8.09 -7.26
C ASP A 116 -3.60 8.73 -5.89
N LEU A 117 -2.52 9.16 -5.25
CA LEU A 117 -2.57 9.69 -3.90
C LEU A 117 -3.43 10.97 -3.81
N PRO A 118 -3.29 11.95 -4.72
CA PRO A 118 -4.22 13.06 -4.88
C PRO A 118 -5.70 12.64 -4.99
N ALA A 119 -6.02 11.72 -5.90
CA ALA A 119 -7.40 11.28 -6.14
C ALA A 119 -8.01 10.62 -4.90
N MET A 120 -7.22 9.77 -4.22
CA MET A 120 -7.64 9.11 -2.98
C MET A 120 -7.85 10.11 -1.84
N ILE A 121 -6.92 11.05 -1.62
CA ILE A 121 -7.04 12.06 -0.57
C ILE A 121 -8.28 12.94 -0.80
N ASP A 122 -8.50 13.38 -2.03
CA ASP A 122 -9.63 14.26 -2.37
C ASP A 122 -10.96 13.54 -2.16
N TYR A 123 -11.06 12.29 -2.59
CA TYR A 123 -12.23 11.46 -2.32
C TYR A 123 -12.50 11.33 -0.82
N VAL A 124 -11.47 11.03 -0.02
CA VAL A 124 -11.62 10.84 1.44
C VAL A 124 -12.07 12.13 2.12
N LEU A 125 -11.47 13.28 1.79
CA LEU A 125 -11.86 14.56 2.35
C LEU A 125 -13.28 14.97 1.93
N GLU A 126 -13.65 14.74 0.67
CA GLU A 126 -15.01 15.00 0.18
C GLU A 126 -16.04 14.10 0.88
N PHE A 127 -15.77 12.80 0.97
CA PHE A 127 -16.66 11.83 1.59
C PHE A 127 -16.88 12.09 3.08
N THR A 128 -15.81 12.41 3.80
CA THR A 128 -15.86 12.63 5.25
C THR A 128 -16.26 14.05 5.65
N GLY A 129 -16.13 15.01 4.72
CA GLY A 129 -16.31 16.43 4.99
C GLY A 129 -15.22 17.05 5.87
N GLN A 130 -14.11 16.34 6.11
CA GLN A 130 -12.97 16.87 6.87
C GLN A 130 -12.16 17.86 6.02
N PRO A 131 -11.61 18.92 6.62
CA PRO A 131 -10.79 19.89 5.90
C PRO A 131 -9.35 19.38 5.65
N ASP A 132 -8.89 18.46 6.49
CA ASP A 132 -7.55 17.88 6.45
C ASP A 132 -7.55 16.45 6.99
N LEU A 133 -6.46 15.71 6.74
CA LEU A 133 -6.25 14.37 7.27
C LEU A 133 -4.82 14.16 7.83
N TYR A 134 -4.65 13.14 8.67
CA TYR A 134 -3.35 12.64 9.09
C TYR A 134 -2.88 11.59 8.10
N TYR A 135 -1.70 11.78 7.52
CA TYR A 135 -1.11 10.83 6.58
C TYR A 135 -0.07 9.96 7.26
N VAL A 136 -0.11 8.66 7.03
CA VAL A 136 0.92 7.69 7.43
C VAL A 136 1.36 6.92 6.19
N GLY A 137 2.62 7.04 5.82
CA GLY A 137 3.21 6.27 4.71
C GLY A 137 4.31 5.35 5.22
N PHE A 138 4.42 4.16 4.63
CA PHE A 138 5.54 3.25 4.85
C PHE A 138 6.32 3.00 3.56
N SER A 139 7.66 3.09 3.62
CA SER A 139 8.55 2.86 2.47
C SER A 139 8.12 3.67 1.23
N MET A 140 7.60 3.02 0.17
CA MET A 140 7.16 3.70 -1.05
C MET A 140 6.00 4.67 -0.80
N GLY A 141 5.13 4.43 0.20
CA GLY A 141 4.13 5.41 0.63
C GLY A 141 4.76 6.75 1.06
N THR A 142 5.97 6.73 1.61
CA THR A 142 6.70 7.98 1.91
C THR A 142 7.24 8.65 0.65
N THR A 143 7.71 7.86 -0.33
CA THR A 143 8.24 8.36 -1.61
C THR A 143 7.17 9.13 -2.36
N THR A 144 5.99 8.54 -2.51
CA THR A 144 4.84 9.14 -3.18
C THR A 144 4.30 10.36 -2.43
N TYR A 145 4.34 10.35 -1.09
CA TYR A 145 4.04 11.54 -0.28
C TYR A 145 4.98 12.71 -0.60
N TYR A 146 6.30 12.46 -0.68
CA TYR A 146 7.26 13.50 -1.04
C TYR A 146 7.10 13.99 -2.48
N ALA A 147 6.88 13.06 -3.43
CA ALA A 147 6.62 13.40 -4.82
C ALA A 147 5.37 14.26 -4.97
N MET A 148 4.26 13.86 -4.32
CA MET A 148 3.01 14.62 -4.30
C MET A 148 3.22 16.04 -3.77
N LEU A 149 3.88 16.20 -2.62
CA LEU A 149 4.05 17.53 -2.03
C LEU A 149 5.05 18.42 -2.78
N SER A 150 5.98 17.83 -3.53
CA SER A 150 6.88 18.54 -4.43
C SER A 150 6.15 19.06 -5.66
N GLU A 151 5.41 18.18 -6.34
CA GLU A 151 4.79 18.47 -7.64
C GLU A 151 3.40 19.13 -7.52
N LYS A 152 2.70 18.91 -6.40
CA LYS A 152 1.37 19.44 -6.09
C LYS A 152 1.36 20.11 -4.70
N PRO A 153 2.09 21.21 -4.51
CA PRO A 153 2.24 21.86 -3.21
C PRO A 153 0.93 22.32 -2.57
N GLU A 154 -0.15 22.49 -3.33
CA GLU A 154 -1.50 22.78 -2.80
C GLU A 154 -2.01 21.72 -1.82
N TYR A 155 -1.56 20.47 -1.93
CA TYR A 155 -1.92 19.38 -1.01
C TYR A 155 -1.33 19.56 0.39
N ASN A 156 -0.34 20.45 0.59
CA ASN A 156 0.13 20.78 1.94
C ASN A 156 -1.00 21.32 2.83
N SER A 157 -2.03 21.97 2.25
CA SER A 157 -3.16 22.48 3.02
C SER A 157 -4.19 21.41 3.41
N LYS A 158 -4.13 20.24 2.77
CA LYS A 158 -5.02 19.09 2.98
C LYS A 158 -4.46 18.07 3.99
N LEU A 159 -3.20 18.24 4.40
CA LEU A 159 -2.47 17.32 5.28
C LEU A 159 -2.16 18.01 6.60
N ARG A 160 -2.73 17.47 7.68
CA ARG A 160 -2.51 18.00 9.03
C ARG A 160 -1.14 17.65 9.57
N VAL A 161 -0.73 16.39 9.35
CA VAL A 161 0.58 15.84 9.70
C VAL A 161 0.91 14.72 8.71
N GLY A 162 2.17 14.63 8.28
CA GLY A 162 2.71 13.47 7.57
C GLY A 162 3.66 12.66 8.46
N ILE A 163 3.33 11.39 8.69
CA ILE A 163 4.11 10.43 9.45
C ILE A 163 4.75 9.46 8.45
N ASN A 164 6.07 9.50 8.34
CA ASN A 164 6.81 8.74 7.33
C ASN A 164 7.63 7.63 8.00
N LEU A 165 7.17 6.39 7.90
CA LEU A 165 7.81 5.20 8.46
C LEU A 165 8.75 4.60 7.42
N GLY A 166 10.02 4.39 7.79
CA GLY A 166 11.04 3.91 6.84
C GLY A 166 11.14 4.78 5.57
N PRO A 167 11.39 6.09 5.69
CA PRO A 167 11.29 7.01 4.56
C PRO A 167 12.32 6.72 3.45
N ALA A 168 11.85 6.68 2.20
CA ALA A 168 12.67 6.44 1.02
C ALA A 168 12.54 7.61 0.03
N ALA A 169 13.49 8.56 0.11
CA ALA A 169 13.57 9.70 -0.82
C ALA A 169 14.77 9.57 -1.77
N TYR A 170 15.95 9.28 -1.21
CA TYR A 170 17.16 8.98 -1.95
C TYR A 170 17.71 7.63 -1.49
N MET A 171 18.12 6.79 -2.45
CA MET A 171 18.51 5.40 -2.19
C MET A 171 19.99 5.12 -2.51
N GLU A 172 20.82 6.16 -2.71
CA GLU A 172 22.24 6.03 -3.10
C GLU A 172 23.08 5.17 -2.15
N HIS A 173 22.73 5.15 -0.86
CA HIS A 173 23.45 4.39 0.17
C HIS A 173 22.66 3.18 0.68
N MET A 174 21.60 2.80 -0.02
CA MET A 174 20.86 1.57 0.30
C MET A 174 21.81 0.38 0.28
N LYS A 175 21.58 -0.56 1.19
CA LYS A 175 22.29 -1.83 1.25
C LYS A 175 21.29 -2.95 1.00
N GLY A 176 21.78 -4.06 0.48
CA GLY A 176 20.97 -5.25 0.28
C GLY A 176 20.74 -5.57 -1.20
N PRO A 177 20.00 -6.64 -1.49
CA PRO A 177 19.94 -7.23 -2.83
C PRO A 177 19.38 -6.30 -3.91
N LEU A 178 18.53 -5.33 -3.56
CA LEU A 178 18.08 -4.30 -4.51
C LEU A 178 19.23 -3.47 -5.11
N THR A 179 20.40 -3.38 -4.46
CA THR A 179 21.56 -2.70 -5.08
C THR A 179 22.13 -3.46 -6.27
N LEU A 180 21.79 -4.74 -6.44
CA LEU A 180 22.26 -5.55 -7.57
C LEU A 180 21.59 -5.15 -8.88
N ILE A 181 20.37 -4.63 -8.83
CA ILE A 181 19.64 -4.14 -10.00
C ILE A 181 19.89 -2.65 -10.28
N ALA A 182 20.41 -1.90 -9.30
CA ALA A 182 20.67 -0.47 -9.42
C ALA A 182 21.54 -0.06 -10.63
N PRO A 183 22.61 -0.80 -11.02
CA PRO A 183 23.40 -0.45 -12.22
C PRO A 183 22.62 -0.50 -13.55
N TYR A 184 21.44 -1.12 -13.56
CA TYR A 184 20.58 -1.27 -14.74
C TYR A 184 19.38 -0.32 -14.72
N SER A 185 19.28 0.61 -13.74
CA SER A 185 18.15 1.54 -13.64
C SER A 185 17.95 2.39 -14.89
N ASP A 186 19.05 2.72 -15.58
CA ASP A 186 19.06 3.55 -16.79
C ASP A 186 18.94 2.71 -18.08
N ASP A 187 19.05 1.39 -17.98
CA ASP A 187 18.90 0.43 -19.09
C ASP A 187 17.54 -0.25 -19.00
N PHE A 188 16.53 0.46 -19.51
CA PHE A 188 15.14 0.01 -19.50
C PHE A 188 14.94 -1.38 -20.12
N ASP A 189 15.65 -1.71 -21.20
CA ASP A 189 15.51 -3.00 -21.88
C ASP A 189 16.06 -4.14 -21.01
N THR A 190 17.22 -3.95 -20.38
CA THR A 190 17.78 -4.92 -19.44
C THR A 190 16.90 -5.07 -18.20
N LEU A 191 16.41 -3.96 -17.64
CA LEU A 191 15.53 -3.97 -16.47
C LEU A 191 14.22 -4.72 -16.74
N MET A 192 13.58 -4.45 -17.88
CA MET A 192 12.37 -5.15 -18.32
C MET A 192 12.61 -6.62 -18.67
N THR A 193 13.83 -6.99 -19.08
CA THR A 193 14.19 -8.40 -19.29
C THR A 193 14.37 -9.13 -17.96
N LEU A 194 14.89 -8.45 -16.93
CA LEU A 194 15.11 -9.02 -15.60
C LEU A 194 13.82 -9.14 -14.78
N LEU A 195 12.96 -8.12 -14.84
CA LEU A 195 11.73 -8.04 -14.04
C LEU A 195 10.50 -8.52 -14.82
N GLY A 196 10.54 -8.54 -16.14
CA GLY A 196 9.40 -8.85 -17.00
C GLY A 196 8.72 -7.57 -17.54
N LYS A 197 7.92 -7.76 -18.60
CA LYS A 197 7.11 -6.70 -19.22
C LYS A 197 5.65 -6.95 -18.83
N GLY A 198 5.13 -6.16 -17.89
CA GLY A 198 3.80 -6.35 -17.30
C GLY A 198 3.85 -6.40 -15.78
N GLU A 199 3.05 -7.27 -15.18
CA GLU A 199 2.92 -7.42 -13.74
C GLU A 199 4.15 -8.11 -13.10
N PHE A 200 4.75 -7.47 -12.09
CA PHE A 200 5.89 -8.02 -11.35
C PHE A 200 5.40 -8.74 -10.09
N LEU A 201 5.59 -10.07 -10.04
CA LEU A 201 5.20 -10.96 -8.92
C LEU A 201 3.71 -10.85 -8.51
N PRO A 202 2.75 -11.17 -9.41
CA PRO A 202 1.34 -11.20 -9.06
C PRO A 202 0.99 -12.30 -8.07
N SER A 203 0.01 -12.03 -7.19
CA SER A 203 -0.74 -13.09 -6.50
C SER A 203 -1.79 -13.67 -7.48
N ARG A 204 -1.66 -14.97 -7.74
CA ARG A 204 -2.50 -15.80 -8.61
C ARG A 204 -2.70 -17.15 -7.91
N ASP A 205 -3.75 -17.88 -8.25
CA ASP A 205 -4.01 -19.23 -7.70
C ASP A 205 -2.76 -20.14 -7.70
N VAL A 206 -1.93 -20.09 -8.74
CA VAL A 206 -0.70 -20.87 -8.84
C VAL A 206 0.42 -20.38 -7.91
N THR A 207 0.55 -19.07 -7.71
CA THR A 207 1.53 -18.54 -6.73
C THR A 207 1.03 -18.75 -5.31
N ASP A 208 -0.28 -18.68 -5.08
CA ASP A 208 -0.90 -18.87 -3.78
C ASP A 208 -0.81 -20.36 -3.37
N GLU A 209 -1.07 -21.31 -4.29
CA GLU A 209 -0.80 -22.74 -4.06
C GLU A 209 0.69 -23.02 -3.81
N TRP A 210 1.60 -22.27 -4.44
CA TRP A 210 3.03 -22.35 -4.15
C TRP A 210 3.35 -21.84 -2.75
N VAL A 211 2.79 -20.69 -2.36
CA VAL A 211 2.97 -20.12 -1.01
C VAL A 211 2.39 -21.05 0.04
N GLU A 212 1.16 -21.54 -0.10
CA GLU A 212 0.54 -22.48 0.84
C GLU A 212 1.33 -23.78 0.99
N LYS A 213 1.97 -24.24 -0.10
CA LYS A 213 2.71 -25.51 -0.12
C LYS A 213 4.15 -25.38 0.39
N TYR A 214 4.77 -24.22 0.21
CA TYR A 214 6.20 -24.02 0.43
C TYR A 214 6.51 -22.82 1.36
N CYS A 215 5.52 -22.21 2.00
CA CYS A 215 5.68 -21.23 3.08
C CYS A 215 4.97 -21.74 4.34
N ASP A 216 5.42 -22.89 4.85
CA ASP A 216 5.04 -23.43 6.16
C ASP A 216 6.17 -23.21 7.18
N ASP A 217 5.92 -23.56 8.45
CA ASP A 217 6.89 -23.45 9.55
C ASP A 217 8.15 -24.34 9.36
N GLU A 218 8.30 -25.09 8.26
CA GLU A 218 9.55 -25.76 7.96
C GLU A 218 10.63 -24.73 7.57
N MET A 219 11.74 -24.78 8.31
CA MET A 219 12.83 -23.80 8.34
C MET A 219 13.42 -23.42 6.96
N ILE A 220 13.29 -24.26 5.94
CA ILE A 220 13.85 -24.02 4.58
C ILE A 220 12.83 -23.34 3.66
N SER A 221 11.55 -23.69 3.78
CA SER A 221 10.42 -23.10 3.05
C SER A 221 10.18 -21.66 3.52
N ALA A 222 10.13 -21.48 4.85
CA ALA A 222 10.05 -20.19 5.51
C ALA A 222 11.15 -19.22 5.06
N GLU A 223 12.42 -19.66 5.01
CA GLU A 223 13.54 -18.82 4.56
C GLU A 223 13.31 -18.25 3.15
N ILE A 224 12.78 -19.02 2.19
CA ILE A 224 12.54 -18.54 0.81
C ILE A 224 11.42 -17.49 0.75
N CYS A 225 10.37 -17.67 1.55
CA CYS A 225 9.23 -16.76 1.59
C CYS A 225 9.58 -15.45 2.30
N TYR A 226 10.32 -15.55 3.42
CA TYR A 226 10.88 -14.39 4.08
C TYR A 226 11.97 -13.72 3.25
N ASN A 227 12.68 -14.46 2.39
CA ASN A 227 13.74 -13.89 1.54
C ASN A 227 13.22 -12.77 0.65
N VAL A 228 12.08 -12.88 -0.05
CA VAL A 228 11.58 -11.77 -0.91
C VAL A 228 11.32 -10.49 -0.11
N LEU A 229 10.73 -10.63 1.09
CA LEU A 229 10.55 -9.51 2.01
C LEU A 229 11.91 -8.97 2.49
N PHE A 230 12.86 -9.85 2.82
CA PHE A 230 14.21 -9.48 3.25
C PHE A 230 15.09 -8.89 2.14
N LEU A 231 14.82 -9.23 0.87
CA LEU A 231 15.49 -8.65 -0.29
C LEU A 231 15.20 -7.15 -0.38
N ILE A 232 14.01 -6.72 0.07
CA ILE A 232 13.50 -5.35 -0.04
C ILE A 232 13.64 -4.59 1.29
N ALA A 233 13.24 -5.20 2.41
CA ALA A 233 13.14 -4.55 3.72
C ALA A 233 14.36 -4.79 4.64
N GLY A 234 15.26 -5.71 4.28
CA GLY A 234 16.41 -6.10 5.11
C GLY A 234 16.15 -7.39 5.92
N PRO A 235 17.20 -7.96 6.54
CA PRO A 235 17.14 -9.30 7.13
C PRO A 235 16.19 -9.39 8.33
N ASP A 236 15.81 -10.63 8.64
CA ASP A 236 15.00 -11.01 9.80
C ASP A 236 15.44 -10.31 11.08
N SER A 237 14.45 -9.93 11.87
CA SER A 237 14.66 -9.37 13.20
C SER A 237 13.82 -10.18 14.18
N GLU A 238 14.30 -10.32 15.43
CA GLU A 238 13.58 -10.95 16.56
C GLU A 238 12.21 -10.28 16.89
N LEU A 239 11.72 -9.39 16.03
CA LEU A 239 10.51 -8.59 16.15
C LEU A 239 9.38 -9.07 15.21
N LEU A 240 9.65 -10.02 14.30
CA LEU A 240 8.61 -10.70 13.53
C LEU A 240 7.93 -11.74 14.42
N ASN A 241 6.60 -11.78 14.40
CA ASN A 241 5.86 -12.84 15.06
C ASN A 241 6.00 -14.11 14.20
N GLU A 242 6.64 -15.15 14.75
CA GLU A 242 6.60 -16.51 14.22
C GLU A 242 5.20 -17.12 14.36
#